data_AF-A0A662IJ68-F1
#
_entry.id   AF-A0A662IJ68-F1
#
_cell.length_a   1.000
_cell.length_b   1.000
_cell.length_c   1.000
_cell.angle_alpha   90.00
_cell.angle_beta   90.00
_cell.angle_gamma   90.00
#
_symmetry.space_group_name_H-M   'P 1'
#
loop_
_entity.id
_entity.type
_entity.pdbx_description
1 polymer ?
#
loop_
_entity_poly.entity_id
_entity_poly.type
_entity_poly.pdbx_seq_one_letter_code
_entity_poly.pdbx_strand_id
1 'polypeptide(L)'
;MRTEIMNLLPQPKDLEGIALMYGLNRFFSSKRNLVGKAFRIDQYISRLMRGDILKPETAIYDRMNVYFLNRSMHQANEACNKLWATVELYHGMKTGRKLCRRFNENFLPTSTIPTLHYANISALLSILSLFGVASIAYRKGKLRFYNLVRTADGIILIERKRHLSEIFGTAKRGWHEQILQMYGGLRQKGIGLPEIDMEGCRRLMKARLKYHYDILGQTTMRDVYGVEKYFDLLPVAVRSISSAVESLCRIMGSLPNKCDSRFDELLLKLPDVSREYGVKLTL
;
A
#
# COMPACT_ATOMS: atom_id res chain seq x y z
N MET A 1 12.25 -26.05 12.51
CA MET A 1 12.08 -25.51 11.13
C MET A 1 10.63 -25.18 10.74
N ARG A 2 9.68 -26.13 10.56
CA ARG A 2 8.28 -25.77 10.17
C ARG A 2 7.56 -24.93 11.23
N THR A 3 7.74 -25.24 12.52
CA THR A 3 7.12 -24.52 13.65
C THR A 3 7.65 -23.10 13.83
N GLU A 4 8.95 -22.86 13.61
CA GLU A 4 9.57 -21.54 13.76
C GLU A 4 9.11 -20.54 12.69
N ILE A 5 8.88 -21.01 11.46
CA ILE A 5 8.35 -20.16 10.38
C ILE A 5 6.88 -19.78 10.65
N MET A 6 6.09 -20.69 11.25
CA MET A 6 4.70 -20.40 11.58
C MET A 6 4.56 -19.23 12.57
N ASN A 7 5.53 -19.06 13.46
CA ASN A 7 5.53 -17.99 14.45
C ASN A 7 5.90 -16.62 13.86
N LEU A 8 6.28 -16.55 12.58
CA LEU A 8 6.58 -15.29 11.87
C LEU A 8 5.49 -14.89 10.88
N LEU A 9 4.50 -15.76 10.64
CA LEU A 9 3.40 -15.46 9.73
C LEU A 9 2.34 -14.60 10.42
N PRO A 10 1.70 -13.68 9.66
CA PRO A 10 0.64 -12.86 10.21
C PRO A 10 -0.59 -13.68 10.62
N GLN A 11 -1.26 -13.24 11.68
CA GLN A 11 -2.52 -13.79 12.19
C GLN A 11 -3.49 -12.65 12.49
N PRO A 12 -4.82 -12.78 12.26
CA PRO A 12 -5.49 -13.87 11.55
C PRO A 12 -5.07 -13.96 10.07
N LYS A 13 -5.32 -15.12 9.44
CA LYS A 13 -4.86 -15.41 8.07
C LYS A 13 -5.80 -14.91 6.97
N ASP A 14 -7.03 -14.55 7.29
CA ASP A 14 -8.09 -14.17 6.35
C ASP A 14 -8.86 -12.92 6.82
N LEU A 15 -9.69 -12.37 5.94
CA LEU A 15 -10.43 -11.14 6.23
C LEU A 15 -11.55 -11.37 7.25
N GLU A 16 -12.19 -12.53 7.25
CA GLU A 16 -13.24 -12.88 8.21
C GLU A 16 -12.69 -12.89 9.64
N GLY A 17 -11.55 -13.54 9.86
CA GLY A 17 -10.87 -13.56 11.15
C GLY A 17 -10.39 -12.17 11.56
N ILE A 18 -9.91 -11.35 10.62
CA ILE A 18 -9.53 -9.96 10.89
C ILE A 18 -10.76 -9.13 11.30
N ALA A 19 -11.89 -9.28 10.61
CA ALA A 19 -13.13 -8.58 10.93
C ALA A 19 -13.64 -8.96 12.33
N LEU A 20 -13.64 -10.26 12.67
CA LEU A 20 -13.98 -10.73 14.01
C LEU A 20 -13.05 -10.13 15.07
N MET A 21 -11.74 -10.14 14.83
CA MET A 21 -10.75 -9.57 15.74
C MET A 21 -11.01 -8.08 16.01
N TYR A 22 -11.35 -7.28 15.00
CA TYR A 22 -11.69 -5.86 15.20
C TYR A 22 -13.05 -5.66 15.85
N GLY A 23 -14.05 -6.49 15.53
CA GLY A 23 -15.36 -6.45 16.18
C GLY A 23 -15.28 -6.70 17.70
N LEU A 24 -14.34 -7.53 18.13
CA LEU A 24 -14.07 -7.82 19.55
C LEU A 24 -13.09 -6.84 20.21
N ASN A 25 -12.53 -5.89 19.47
CA ASN A 25 -11.50 -4.99 19.99
C ASN A 25 -12.11 -3.91 20.91
N ARG A 26 -11.60 -3.81 22.14
CA ARG A 26 -12.07 -2.86 23.18
C ARG A 26 -12.07 -1.39 22.79
N PHE A 27 -11.21 -0.99 21.85
CA PHE A 27 -11.15 0.39 21.37
C PHE A 27 -12.10 0.65 20.20
N PHE A 28 -12.54 -0.39 19.48
CA PHE A 28 -13.33 -0.19 18.27
C PHE A 28 -14.75 0.32 18.57
N SER A 29 -15.40 -0.26 19.58
CA SER A 29 -16.79 0.05 19.97
C SER A 29 -16.91 0.99 21.18
N SER A 30 -15.81 1.44 21.79
CA SER A 30 -15.85 2.25 23.01
C SER A 30 -15.83 3.76 22.74
N LYS A 31 -16.25 4.55 23.74
CA LYS A 31 -16.10 6.02 23.73
C LYS A 31 -14.64 6.48 23.58
N ARG A 32 -13.66 5.59 23.83
CA ARG A 32 -12.22 5.81 23.65
C ARG A 32 -11.72 5.38 22.26
N ASN A 33 -12.59 5.35 21.25
CA ASN A 33 -12.25 4.94 19.91
C ASN A 33 -11.05 5.74 19.34
N LEU A 34 -10.03 5.00 18.91
CA LEU A 34 -8.78 5.52 18.32
C LEU A 34 -8.72 5.35 16.79
N VAL A 35 -9.74 4.73 16.19
CA VAL A 35 -9.85 4.55 14.73
C VAL A 35 -9.90 5.92 14.06
N GLY A 36 -9.06 6.11 13.05
CA GLY A 36 -8.91 7.36 12.32
C GLY A 36 -8.22 8.48 13.11
N LYS A 37 -7.77 8.22 14.35
CA LYS A 37 -7.09 9.21 15.20
C LYS A 37 -5.59 8.95 15.25
N ALA A 38 -4.82 10.03 15.31
CA ALA A 38 -3.38 9.96 15.56
C ALA A 38 -3.12 9.56 17.02
N PHE A 39 -2.24 8.59 17.24
CA PHE A 39 -1.73 8.25 18.57
C PHE A 39 -0.31 7.73 18.51
N ARG A 40 0.42 7.96 19.60
CA ARG A 40 1.84 7.58 19.70
C ARG A 40 2.00 6.10 19.99
N ILE A 41 2.97 5.48 19.30
CA ILE A 41 3.39 4.10 19.54
C ILE A 41 4.87 3.97 19.92
N ASP A 42 5.59 5.09 20.06
CA ASP A 42 7.05 5.14 20.25
C ASP A 42 7.52 4.29 21.44
N GLN A 43 6.76 4.32 22.54
CA GLN A 43 7.05 3.52 23.73
C GLN A 43 6.93 2.01 23.46
N TYR A 44 5.97 1.59 22.63
CA TYR A 44 5.77 0.19 22.26
C TYR A 44 6.85 -0.26 21.28
N ILE A 45 7.23 0.60 20.33
CA ILE A 45 8.36 0.33 19.43
C ILE A 45 9.65 0.18 20.23
N SER A 46 9.90 1.04 21.21
CA SER A 46 11.10 0.95 22.06
C SER A 46 11.18 -0.35 22.86
N ARG A 47 10.04 -0.86 23.33
CA ARG A 47 9.93 -2.17 23.97
C ARG A 47 10.23 -3.30 23.00
N LEU A 48 9.57 -3.30 21.85
CA LEU A 48 9.76 -4.31 20.81
C LEU A 48 11.20 -4.35 20.27
N MET A 49 11.88 -3.20 20.19
CA MET A 49 13.30 -3.14 19.82
C MET A 49 14.24 -3.83 20.80
N ARG A 50 13.82 -4.04 22.06
CA ARG A 50 14.56 -4.83 23.06
C ARG A 50 14.26 -6.32 23.02
N GLY A 51 13.40 -6.76 22.09
CA GLY A 51 12.98 -8.16 21.97
C GLY A 51 11.68 -8.49 22.71
N ASP A 52 11.00 -7.50 23.32
CA ASP A 52 9.69 -7.72 23.91
C ASP A 52 8.68 -8.22 22.86
N ILE A 53 7.70 -9.01 23.31
CA ILE A 53 6.53 -9.39 22.52
C ILE A 53 5.30 -8.75 23.17
N LEU A 54 4.48 -8.05 22.38
CA LEU A 54 3.21 -7.52 22.88
C LEU A 54 2.17 -8.63 22.83
N LYS A 55 1.85 -9.21 23.99
CA LYS A 55 1.00 -10.39 24.11
C LYS A 55 -0.47 -10.10 23.77
N PRO A 56 -1.17 -11.08 23.15
CA PRO A 56 -2.62 -11.01 22.94
C PRO A 56 -3.40 -10.68 24.22
N GLU A 57 -4.65 -10.23 24.06
CA GLU A 57 -5.59 -9.92 25.16
C GLU A 57 -5.15 -8.80 26.12
N THR A 58 -4.05 -8.13 25.83
CA THR A 58 -3.63 -6.92 26.55
C THR A 58 -4.20 -5.65 25.90
N ALA A 59 -4.45 -4.61 26.71
CA ALA A 59 -4.88 -3.31 26.18
C ALA A 59 -3.85 -2.69 25.22
N ILE A 60 -2.56 -3.03 25.39
CA ILE A 60 -1.49 -2.59 24.50
C ILE A 60 -1.61 -3.29 23.14
N TYR A 61 -1.87 -4.59 23.12
CA TYR A 61 -2.11 -5.34 21.89
C TYR A 61 -3.32 -4.83 21.12
N ASP A 62 -4.44 -4.59 21.81
CA ASP A 62 -5.65 -4.03 21.20
C ASP A 62 -5.39 -2.66 20.58
N ARG A 63 -4.62 -1.81 21.26
CA ARG A 63 -4.21 -0.50 20.73
C ARG A 63 -3.31 -0.64 19.51
N MET A 64 -2.37 -1.58 19.51
CA MET A 64 -1.51 -1.82 18.35
C MET A 64 -2.28 -2.42 17.17
N ASN A 65 -3.34 -3.20 17.40
CA ASN A 65 -4.27 -3.58 16.34
C ASN A 65 -4.95 -2.37 15.70
N VAL A 66 -5.43 -1.42 16.51
CA VAL A 66 -5.98 -0.16 15.95
C VAL A 66 -4.91 0.61 15.18
N TYR A 67 -3.62 0.51 15.56
CA TYR A 67 -2.54 1.13 14.80
C TYR A 67 -2.40 0.52 13.40
N PHE A 68 -2.45 -0.82 13.29
CA PHE A 68 -2.45 -1.52 12.00
C PHE A 68 -3.61 -1.09 11.11
N LEU A 69 -4.81 -0.99 11.67
CA LEU A 69 -6.00 -0.52 10.96
C LEU A 69 -5.85 0.93 10.49
N ASN A 70 -5.43 1.84 11.37
CA ASN A 70 -5.18 3.24 11.01
C ASN A 70 -4.12 3.35 9.92
N ARG A 71 -3.05 2.55 10.02
CA ARG A 71 -1.99 2.53 9.02
C ARG A 71 -2.52 2.05 7.67
N SER A 72 -3.36 1.02 7.67
CA SER A 72 -4.05 0.51 6.49
C SER A 72 -4.90 1.61 5.83
N MET A 73 -5.80 2.26 6.58
CA MET A 73 -6.62 3.37 6.08
C MET A 73 -5.78 4.53 5.53
N HIS A 74 -4.71 4.92 6.23
CA HIS A 74 -3.81 5.96 5.72
C HIS A 74 -3.16 5.58 4.40
N GLN A 75 -2.72 4.32 4.25
CA GLN A 75 -2.12 3.83 3.01
C GLN A 75 -3.13 3.72 1.86
N ALA A 76 -4.36 3.30 2.13
CA ALA A 76 -5.45 3.32 1.14
C ALA A 76 -5.75 4.74 0.67
N ASN A 77 -5.85 5.69 1.60
CA ASN A 77 -6.02 7.11 1.27
C ASN A 77 -4.84 7.67 0.47
N GLU A 78 -3.62 7.29 0.82
CA GLU A 78 -2.42 7.67 0.07
C GLU A 78 -2.42 7.10 -1.34
N ALA A 79 -3.00 5.90 -1.54
CA ALA A 79 -3.12 5.27 -2.84
C ALA A 79 -4.17 5.98 -3.69
N CYS A 80 -5.37 6.23 -3.15
CA CYS A 80 -6.44 6.95 -3.85
C CYS A 80 -6.04 8.37 -4.20
N ASN A 81 -5.41 9.12 -3.29
CA ASN A 81 -4.97 10.49 -3.58
C ASN A 81 -3.91 10.53 -4.69
N LYS A 82 -3.00 9.56 -4.76
CA LYS A 82 -2.03 9.48 -5.86
C LYS A 82 -2.69 9.17 -7.19
N LEU A 83 -3.62 8.23 -7.22
CA LEU A 83 -4.40 7.93 -8.42
C LEU A 83 -5.22 9.14 -8.88
N TRP A 84 -5.91 9.80 -7.95
CA TRP A 84 -6.66 11.02 -8.23
C TRP A 84 -5.75 12.08 -8.86
N ALA A 85 -4.60 12.35 -8.22
CA ALA A 85 -3.65 13.33 -8.71
C ALA A 85 -3.16 13.01 -10.14
N THR A 86 -2.94 11.74 -10.48
CA THR A 86 -2.56 11.41 -11.85
C THR A 86 -3.70 11.67 -12.83
N VAL A 87 -4.94 11.28 -12.50
CA VAL A 87 -6.11 11.50 -13.36
C VAL A 87 -6.38 12.98 -13.60
N GLU A 88 -6.33 13.81 -12.55
CA GLU A 88 -6.48 15.27 -12.66
C GLU A 88 -5.41 15.90 -13.56
N LEU A 89 -4.17 15.40 -13.52
CA LEU A 89 -3.11 15.90 -14.39
C LEU A 89 -3.39 15.62 -15.86
N TYR A 90 -3.93 14.44 -16.19
CA TYR A 90 -4.36 14.12 -17.56
C TYR A 90 -5.55 14.97 -17.98
N HIS A 91 -6.61 15.04 -17.17
CA HIS A 91 -7.79 15.83 -17.48
C HIS A 91 -7.47 17.34 -17.62
N GLY A 92 -6.67 17.88 -16.70
CA GLY A 92 -6.22 19.27 -16.72
C GLY A 92 -5.41 19.63 -17.96
N MET A 93 -4.63 18.68 -18.49
CA MET A 93 -3.87 18.88 -19.72
C MET A 93 -4.77 19.04 -20.95
N LYS A 94 -5.86 18.27 -21.04
CA LYS A 94 -6.83 18.34 -22.15
C LYS A 94 -7.78 19.53 -22.05
N THR A 95 -8.13 19.95 -20.85
CA THR A 95 -9.03 21.09 -20.61
C THR A 95 -8.33 22.45 -20.57
N GLY A 96 -7.04 22.51 -20.91
CA GLY A 96 -6.26 23.76 -20.91
C GLY A 96 -5.81 24.25 -19.53
N ARG A 97 -6.11 23.51 -18.46
CA ARG A 97 -5.67 23.76 -17.08
C ARG A 97 -4.26 23.22 -16.83
N LYS A 98 -3.31 23.62 -17.68
CA LYS A 98 -1.91 23.17 -17.60
C LYS A 98 -1.25 23.74 -16.34
N LEU A 99 -0.36 22.94 -15.72
CA LEU A 99 0.42 23.37 -14.55
C LEU A 99 1.24 24.65 -14.81
N CYS A 100 1.84 24.78 -16.00
CA CYS A 100 2.51 25.99 -16.45
C CYS A 100 2.56 26.05 -17.99
N ARG A 101 2.94 27.20 -18.55
CA ARG A 101 2.97 27.44 -20.01
C ARG A 101 3.82 26.42 -20.79
N ARG A 102 4.89 25.90 -20.17
CA ARG A 102 5.82 24.95 -20.80
C ARG A 102 5.47 23.48 -20.55
N PHE A 103 4.53 23.20 -19.65
CA PHE A 103 4.12 21.83 -19.34
C PHE A 103 3.16 21.33 -20.43
N ASN A 104 3.52 20.24 -21.11
CA ASN A 104 2.73 19.63 -22.18
C ASN A 104 2.56 18.11 -21.96
N GLU A 105 1.75 17.46 -22.81
CA GLU A 105 1.39 16.04 -22.69
C GLU A 105 2.60 15.10 -22.61
N ASN A 106 3.71 15.43 -23.26
CA ASN A 106 4.92 14.60 -23.27
C ASN A 106 5.57 14.50 -21.88
N PHE A 107 5.26 15.44 -20.96
CA PHE A 107 5.75 15.42 -19.59
C PHE A 107 4.84 14.64 -18.63
N LEU A 108 3.63 14.27 -19.03
CA LEU A 108 2.70 13.60 -18.11
C LEU A 108 3.22 12.24 -17.65
N PRO A 109 3.59 11.29 -18.52
CA PRO A 109 3.96 9.94 -18.11
C PRO A 109 5.16 9.90 -17.15
N THR A 110 6.06 10.89 -17.24
CA THR A 110 7.27 11.01 -16.42
C THR A 110 6.96 11.17 -14.94
N SER A 111 5.84 11.82 -14.63
CA SER A 111 5.39 12.06 -13.26
C SER A 111 4.29 11.09 -12.88
N THR A 112 3.39 10.77 -13.82
CA THR A 112 2.19 9.98 -13.52
C THR A 112 2.48 8.50 -13.38
N ILE A 113 3.39 7.90 -14.18
CA ILE A 113 3.71 6.46 -14.05
C ILE A 113 4.45 6.16 -12.74
N PRO A 114 5.46 6.95 -12.31
CA PRO A 114 6.02 6.78 -10.97
C PRO A 114 4.98 6.95 -9.87
N THR A 115 4.10 7.95 -9.98
CA THR A 115 3.03 8.20 -9.01
C THR A 115 2.03 7.04 -8.96
N LEU A 116 1.68 6.46 -10.11
CA LEU A 116 0.83 5.29 -10.22
C LEU A 116 1.47 4.04 -9.58
N HIS A 117 2.78 3.85 -9.76
CA HIS A 117 3.53 2.80 -9.05
C HIS A 117 3.48 3.01 -7.53
N TYR A 118 3.66 4.24 -7.06
CA TYR A 118 3.55 4.54 -5.63
C TYR A 118 2.12 4.37 -5.11
N ALA A 119 1.10 4.64 -5.92
CA ALA A 119 -0.29 4.36 -5.58
C ALA A 119 -0.49 2.84 -5.38
N ASN A 120 -0.02 2.04 -6.33
CA ASN A 120 -0.03 0.57 -6.26
C ASN A 120 0.70 0.05 -4.99
N ILE A 121 1.90 0.54 -4.70
CA ILE A 121 2.65 0.14 -3.50
C ILE A 121 1.90 0.54 -2.21
N SER A 122 1.28 1.72 -2.19
CA SER A 122 0.48 2.16 -1.03
C SER A 122 -0.72 1.23 -0.82
N ALA A 123 -1.40 0.80 -1.89
CA ALA A 123 -2.49 -0.17 -1.80
C ALA A 123 -2.02 -1.53 -1.24
N LEU A 124 -0.88 -2.04 -1.69
CA LEU A 124 -0.31 -3.28 -1.13
C LEU A 124 0.07 -3.13 0.34
N LEU A 125 0.66 -2.00 0.73
CA LEU A 125 0.98 -1.70 2.13
C LEU A 125 -0.26 -1.55 2.99
N SER A 126 -1.36 -1.05 2.42
CA SER A 126 -2.66 -0.99 3.09
C SER A 126 -3.13 -2.39 3.47
N ILE A 127 -3.18 -3.30 2.50
CA ILE A 127 -3.60 -4.69 2.70
C ILE A 127 -2.65 -5.40 3.68
N LEU A 128 -1.33 -5.27 3.50
CA LEU A 128 -0.35 -5.87 4.41
C LEU A 128 -0.55 -5.37 5.86
N SER A 129 -0.77 -4.07 6.04
CA SER A 129 -1.02 -3.48 7.36
C SER A 129 -2.30 -4.04 7.98
N LEU A 130 -3.35 -4.22 7.19
CA LEU A 130 -4.62 -4.81 7.64
C LEU A 130 -4.42 -6.23 8.19
N PHE A 131 -3.64 -7.03 7.48
CA PHE A 131 -3.21 -8.37 7.87
C PHE A 131 -2.13 -8.36 8.97
N GLY A 132 -1.80 -7.21 9.55
CA GLY A 132 -0.91 -7.11 10.70
C GLY A 132 0.57 -7.08 10.33
N VAL A 133 0.92 -6.66 9.11
CA VAL A 133 2.30 -6.45 8.67
C VAL A 133 2.51 -4.99 8.29
N ALA A 134 3.14 -4.21 9.17
CA ALA A 134 3.39 -2.79 8.94
C ALA A 134 4.89 -2.50 8.84
N SER A 135 5.28 -1.76 7.80
CA SER A 135 6.66 -1.33 7.61
C SER A 135 7.00 -0.12 8.46
N ILE A 136 8.06 -0.21 9.26
CA ILE A 136 8.55 0.87 10.13
C ILE A 136 9.99 1.21 9.76
N ALA A 137 10.27 2.51 9.59
CA ALA A 137 11.63 3.02 9.47
C ALA A 137 12.07 3.57 10.82
N TYR A 138 13.27 3.21 11.27
CA TYR A 138 13.82 3.69 12.52
C TYR A 138 15.23 4.22 12.30
N ARG A 139 15.49 5.43 12.77
CA ARG A 139 16.78 6.12 12.63
C ARG A 139 17.43 6.25 14.00
N LYS A 140 18.41 5.39 14.28
CA LYS A 140 19.34 5.51 15.42
C LYS A 140 20.74 5.23 14.89
N GLY A 141 21.48 6.30 14.61
CA GLY A 141 22.74 6.26 13.84
C GLY A 141 22.50 6.03 12.35
N LYS A 142 22.07 4.82 11.97
CA LYS A 142 21.75 4.44 10.58
C LYS A 142 20.25 4.23 10.38
N LEU A 143 19.75 4.52 9.18
CA LEU A 143 18.37 4.23 8.80
C LEU A 143 18.21 2.70 8.67
N ARG A 144 17.34 2.11 9.48
CA ARG A 144 17.00 0.69 9.45
C ARG A 144 15.52 0.51 9.20
N PHE A 145 15.18 -0.60 8.56
CA PHE A 145 13.80 -0.92 8.21
C PHE A 145 13.35 -2.21 8.88
N TYR A 146 12.23 -2.12 9.57
CA TYR A 146 11.61 -3.22 10.31
C TYR A 146 10.22 -3.51 9.76
N ASN A 147 9.75 -4.72 10.02
CA ASN A 147 8.34 -5.04 9.96
C ASN A 147 7.85 -5.22 11.40
N LEU A 148 6.77 -4.52 11.72
CA LEU A 148 5.90 -4.85 12.83
C LEU A 148 4.95 -5.96 12.35
N VAL A 149 4.91 -7.08 13.05
CA VAL A 149 4.19 -8.28 12.61
C VAL A 149 3.30 -8.78 13.73
N ARG A 150 2.01 -8.96 13.46
CA ARG A 150 1.05 -9.59 14.37
C ARG A 150 1.04 -11.10 14.13
N THR A 151 1.60 -11.85 15.05
CA THR A 151 1.74 -13.31 14.97
C THR A 151 0.79 -13.99 15.96
N ALA A 152 0.78 -15.33 15.98
CA ALA A 152 0.02 -16.08 16.99
C ALA A 152 0.49 -15.77 18.43
N ASP A 153 1.79 -15.53 18.62
CA ASP A 153 2.40 -15.32 19.94
C ASP A 153 2.27 -13.87 20.45
N GLY A 154 1.77 -12.97 19.60
CA GLY A 154 1.68 -11.54 19.83
C GLY A 154 2.31 -10.70 18.73
N ILE A 155 2.45 -9.41 18.98
CA ILE A 155 3.09 -8.48 18.03
C ILE A 155 4.58 -8.42 18.30
N ILE A 156 5.37 -8.57 17.24
CA ILE A 156 6.83 -8.51 17.26
C ILE A 156 7.34 -7.43 16.31
N LEU A 157 8.60 -7.03 16.49
CA LEU A 157 9.33 -6.17 15.56
C LEU A 157 10.56 -6.92 15.08
N ILE A 158 10.72 -7.05 13.77
CA ILE A 158 11.80 -7.79 13.14
C ILE A 158 12.39 -7.00 11.98
N GLU A 159 13.72 -7.03 11.81
CA GLU A 159 14.35 -6.36 10.67
C GLU A 159 13.80 -6.93 9.36
N ARG A 160 13.39 -6.08 8.41
CA ARG A 160 12.68 -6.52 7.21
C ARG A 160 13.46 -7.56 6.39
N LYS A 161 14.77 -7.35 6.21
CA LYS A 161 15.61 -8.30 5.46
C LYS A 161 15.69 -9.66 6.16
N ARG A 162 15.82 -9.65 7.48
CA ARG A 162 15.80 -10.87 8.30
C ARG A 162 14.46 -11.58 8.18
N HIS A 163 13.36 -10.85 8.36
CA HIS A 163 12.00 -11.39 8.24
C HIS A 163 11.74 -12.08 6.89
N LEU A 164 12.10 -11.40 5.79
CA LEU A 164 11.96 -11.96 4.44
C LEU A 164 12.82 -13.22 4.25
N SER A 165 14.06 -13.20 4.74
CA SER A 165 14.97 -14.34 4.59
C SER A 165 14.52 -15.55 5.42
N GLU A 166 13.98 -15.32 6.62
CA GLU A 166 13.49 -16.41 7.48
C GLU A 166 12.23 -17.08 6.92
N ILE A 167 11.30 -16.31 6.33
CA ILE A 167 10.05 -16.88 5.77
C ILE A 167 10.25 -17.44 4.35
N PHE A 168 11.04 -16.75 3.51
CA PHE A 168 11.16 -17.01 2.07
C PHE A 168 12.53 -17.53 1.64
N GLY A 169 13.46 -17.77 2.57
CA GLY A 169 14.82 -18.24 2.31
C GLY A 169 15.77 -17.16 1.76
N THR A 170 15.25 -16.07 1.22
CA THR A 170 16.03 -14.96 0.66
C THR A 170 15.31 -13.63 0.84
N ALA A 171 16.05 -12.51 0.80
CA ALA A 171 15.49 -11.17 0.74
C ALA A 171 15.94 -10.45 -0.53
N LYS A 172 14.99 -10.00 -1.34
CA LYS A 172 15.29 -9.16 -2.51
C LYS A 172 15.95 -7.83 -2.10
N ARG A 173 16.69 -7.23 -3.03
CA ARG A 173 17.25 -5.88 -2.89
C ARG A 173 16.23 -4.83 -3.34
N GLY A 174 16.21 -3.69 -2.68
CA GLY A 174 15.31 -2.58 -2.99
C GLY A 174 13.98 -2.63 -2.22
N TRP A 175 13.49 -1.46 -1.81
CA TRP A 175 12.31 -1.36 -0.95
C TRP A 175 11.03 -1.87 -1.62
N HIS A 176 10.77 -1.48 -2.88
CA HIS A 176 9.58 -1.92 -3.62
C HIS A 176 9.57 -3.42 -3.87
N GLU A 177 10.71 -3.99 -4.29
CA GLU A 177 10.87 -5.43 -4.52
C GLU A 177 10.58 -6.25 -3.25
N GLN A 178 11.01 -5.74 -2.09
CA GLN A 178 10.73 -6.37 -0.79
C GLN A 178 9.24 -6.35 -0.44
N ILE A 179 8.49 -5.31 -0.83
CA ILE A 179 7.03 -5.25 -0.63
C ILE A 179 6.34 -6.26 -1.54
N LEU A 180 6.70 -6.31 -2.82
CA LEU A 180 6.14 -7.29 -3.76
C LEU A 180 6.48 -8.72 -3.34
N GLN A 181 7.70 -8.96 -2.85
CA GLN A 181 8.10 -10.26 -2.29
C GLN A 181 7.27 -10.61 -1.06
N MET A 182 7.07 -9.67 -0.13
CA MET A 182 6.24 -9.90 1.05
C MET A 182 4.82 -10.28 0.67
N TYR A 183 4.19 -9.50 -0.21
CA TYR A 183 2.80 -9.73 -0.62
C TYR A 183 2.63 -11.09 -1.30
N GLY A 184 3.40 -11.34 -2.38
CA GLY A 184 3.31 -12.59 -3.13
C GLY A 184 3.73 -13.80 -2.29
N GLY A 185 4.77 -13.65 -1.47
CA GLY A 185 5.28 -14.71 -0.61
C GLY A 185 4.29 -15.11 0.49
N LEU A 186 3.62 -14.15 1.13
CA LEU A 186 2.60 -14.46 2.14
C LEU A 186 1.41 -15.21 1.53
N ARG A 187 0.96 -14.85 0.32
CA ARG A 187 -0.05 -15.63 -0.41
C ARG A 187 0.41 -17.07 -0.65
N GLN A 188 1.64 -17.27 -1.11
CA GLN A 188 2.23 -18.61 -1.28
C GLN A 188 2.36 -19.41 0.02
N LYS A 189 2.39 -18.73 1.18
CA LYS A 189 2.38 -19.34 2.52
C LYS A 189 0.97 -19.55 3.09
N GLY A 190 -0.08 -19.36 2.30
CA GLY A 190 -1.46 -19.62 2.69
C GLY A 190 -2.11 -18.50 3.50
N ILE A 191 -1.60 -17.27 3.43
CA ILE A 191 -2.32 -16.09 3.93
C ILE A 191 -3.33 -15.67 2.86
N GLY A 192 -4.60 -15.54 3.23
CA GLY A 192 -5.74 -15.18 2.38
C GLY A 192 -5.75 -13.71 1.96
N LEU A 193 -4.61 -13.16 1.54
CA LEU A 193 -4.54 -11.81 0.97
C LEU A 193 -5.37 -11.77 -0.34
N PRO A 194 -6.03 -10.63 -0.63
CA PRO A 194 -6.73 -10.40 -1.90
C PRO A 194 -5.89 -10.76 -3.13
N GLU A 195 -6.58 -11.15 -4.21
CA GLU A 195 -5.90 -11.44 -5.45
C GLU A 195 -5.46 -10.16 -6.16
N ILE A 196 -4.15 -10.06 -6.41
CA ILE A 196 -3.54 -8.93 -7.11
C ILE A 196 -2.73 -9.46 -8.29
N ASP A 197 -2.79 -8.73 -9.42
CA ASP A 197 -1.94 -8.94 -10.59
C ASP A 197 -0.48 -8.62 -10.27
N MET A 198 0.21 -9.58 -9.66
CA MET A 198 1.62 -9.44 -9.28
C MET A 198 2.54 -9.22 -10.48
N GLU A 199 2.18 -9.73 -11.66
CA GLU A 199 2.97 -9.49 -12.87
C GLU A 199 2.77 -8.06 -13.37
N GLY A 200 1.53 -7.57 -13.36
CA GLY A 200 1.21 -6.15 -13.56
C GLY A 200 1.99 -5.24 -12.61
N CYS A 201 2.06 -5.57 -11.32
CA CYS A 201 2.85 -4.78 -10.36
C CYS A 201 4.34 -4.73 -10.74
N ARG A 202 4.91 -5.85 -11.23
CA ARG A 202 6.31 -5.88 -11.71
C ARG A 202 6.49 -5.08 -12.99
N ARG A 203 5.54 -5.14 -13.94
CA ARG A 203 5.55 -4.30 -15.16
C ARG A 203 5.51 -2.82 -14.79
N LEU A 204 4.63 -2.43 -13.86
CA LEU A 204 4.51 -1.05 -13.37
C LEU A 204 5.79 -0.57 -12.67
N MET A 205 6.43 -1.41 -11.87
CA MET A 205 7.71 -1.09 -11.24
C MET A 205 8.84 -0.92 -12.26
N LYS A 206 8.94 -1.82 -13.26
CA LYS A 206 9.91 -1.69 -14.36
C LYS A 206 9.69 -0.39 -15.13
N ALA A 207 8.43 -0.06 -15.44
CA ALA A 207 8.08 1.21 -16.05
C ALA A 207 8.53 2.37 -15.16
N ARG A 208 8.19 2.40 -13.87
CA ARG A 208 8.64 3.44 -12.93
C ARG A 208 10.16 3.62 -12.94
N LEU A 209 10.96 2.56 -12.95
CA LEU A 209 12.42 2.69 -13.01
C LEU A 209 12.86 3.43 -14.27
N LYS A 210 12.30 3.04 -15.42
CA LYS A 210 12.52 3.67 -16.72
C LYS A 210 12.15 5.17 -16.69
N TYR A 211 10.92 5.49 -16.30
CA TYR A 211 10.43 6.87 -16.29
C TYR A 211 11.07 7.76 -15.23
N HIS A 212 11.59 7.19 -14.15
CA HIS A 212 12.22 7.97 -13.08
C HIS A 212 13.69 8.25 -13.36
N TYR A 213 14.46 7.28 -13.86
CA TYR A 213 15.92 7.44 -14.03
C TYR A 213 16.31 7.89 -15.43
N ASP A 214 15.67 7.37 -16.47
CA ASP A 214 16.07 7.70 -17.84
C ASP A 214 15.68 9.15 -18.20
N ILE A 215 14.60 9.66 -17.62
CA ILE A 215 14.07 10.99 -17.94
C ILE A 215 14.76 12.10 -17.15
N LEU A 216 15.12 11.87 -15.88
CA LEU A 216 15.92 12.83 -15.12
C LEU A 216 17.34 12.99 -15.70
N GLY A 217 17.84 11.99 -16.43
CA GLY A 217 19.13 12.02 -17.10
C GLY A 217 19.10 12.56 -18.53
N GLN A 218 17.94 12.82 -19.12
CA GLN A 218 17.83 13.25 -20.51
C GLN A 218 17.74 14.78 -20.66
N THR A 219 18.50 15.32 -21.61
CA THR A 219 18.46 16.74 -22.01
C THR A 219 17.29 17.05 -22.95
N THR A 220 16.74 16.05 -23.64
CA THR A 220 15.55 16.19 -24.51
C THR A 220 14.62 15.00 -24.37
N MET A 221 13.32 15.28 -24.22
CA MET A 221 12.23 14.31 -24.00
C MET A 221 11.62 13.74 -25.29
N ARG A 222 12.26 13.98 -26.45
CA ARG A 222 11.77 13.46 -27.73
C ARG A 222 11.88 11.93 -27.69
N ASP A 223 10.76 11.27 -27.93
CA ASP A 223 10.65 9.82 -28.15
C ASP A 223 10.67 8.89 -26.93
N VAL A 224 10.46 9.40 -25.71
CA VAL A 224 10.55 8.51 -24.54
C VAL A 224 9.33 7.59 -24.48
N TYR A 225 8.08 8.04 -24.24
CA TYR A 225 6.88 7.18 -24.34
C TYR A 225 5.59 7.99 -24.39
N GLY A 226 4.57 7.47 -25.08
CA GLY A 226 3.26 8.10 -25.20
C GLY A 226 2.36 7.94 -23.96
N VAL A 227 1.30 8.75 -23.96
CA VAL A 227 0.24 8.80 -22.92
C VAL A 227 -0.50 7.48 -22.75
N GLU A 228 -0.53 6.65 -23.79
CA GLU A 228 -1.10 5.31 -23.83
C GLU A 228 -0.49 4.43 -22.75
N LYS A 229 0.81 4.58 -22.48
CA LYS A 229 1.50 3.74 -21.50
C LYS A 229 0.99 3.92 -20.07
N TYR A 230 0.49 5.11 -19.75
CA TYR A 230 -0.18 5.34 -18.47
C TYR A 230 -1.49 4.57 -18.40
N PHE A 231 -2.32 4.65 -19.45
CA PHE A 231 -3.61 3.95 -19.51
C PHE A 231 -3.44 2.42 -19.56
N ASP A 232 -2.37 1.90 -20.16
CA ASP A 232 -2.02 0.48 -20.13
C ASP A 232 -1.75 -0.04 -18.70
N LEU A 233 -1.14 0.81 -17.87
CA LEU A 233 -0.71 0.46 -16.52
C LEU A 233 -1.74 0.82 -15.44
N LEU A 234 -2.63 1.76 -15.75
CA LEU A 234 -3.68 2.27 -14.88
C LEU A 234 -4.53 1.15 -14.23
N PRO A 235 -5.00 0.13 -14.97
CA PRO A 235 -5.83 -0.93 -14.39
C PRO A 235 -5.13 -1.72 -13.28
N VAL A 236 -3.79 -1.86 -13.34
CA VAL A 236 -3.02 -2.57 -12.30
C VAL A 236 -3.15 -1.87 -10.95
N ALA A 237 -2.98 -0.55 -10.93
CA ALA A 237 -3.10 0.23 -9.70
C ALA A 237 -4.56 0.34 -9.25
N VAL A 238 -5.50 0.53 -10.19
CA VAL A 238 -6.94 0.59 -9.87
C VAL A 238 -7.41 -0.68 -9.17
N ARG A 239 -7.11 -1.87 -9.71
CA ARG A 239 -7.50 -3.14 -9.08
C ARG A 239 -6.89 -3.31 -7.68
N SER A 240 -5.62 -2.91 -7.52
CA SER A 240 -4.97 -2.97 -6.20
C SER A 240 -5.61 -2.04 -5.18
N ILE A 241 -6.00 -0.83 -5.61
CA ILE A 241 -6.69 0.15 -4.75
C ILE A 241 -8.09 -0.35 -4.42
N SER A 242 -8.85 -0.87 -5.39
CA SER A 242 -10.17 -1.46 -5.16
C SER A 242 -10.10 -2.57 -4.12
N SER A 243 -9.17 -3.53 -4.26
CA SER A 243 -8.97 -4.59 -3.26
C SER A 243 -8.64 -4.05 -1.86
N ALA A 244 -7.84 -2.98 -1.76
CA ALA A 244 -7.48 -2.37 -0.48
C ALA A 244 -8.68 -1.65 0.17
N VAL A 245 -9.46 -0.91 -0.62
CA VAL A 245 -10.66 -0.19 -0.17
C VAL A 245 -11.74 -1.19 0.25
N GLU A 246 -12.06 -2.17 -0.59
CA GLU A 246 -13.05 -3.21 -0.29
C GLU A 246 -12.69 -4.01 0.97
N SER A 247 -11.43 -4.39 1.14
CA SER A 247 -10.95 -5.09 2.34
C SER A 247 -11.16 -4.27 3.62
N LEU A 248 -10.95 -2.95 3.55
CA LEU A 248 -11.20 -2.06 4.67
C LEU A 248 -12.70 -1.86 4.94
N CYS A 249 -13.51 -1.69 3.89
CA CYS A 249 -14.96 -1.53 4.02
C CYS A 249 -15.62 -2.78 4.60
N ARG A 250 -15.09 -3.99 4.37
CA ARG A 250 -15.55 -5.21 5.05
C ARG A 250 -15.39 -5.17 6.57
N ILE A 251 -14.46 -4.36 7.10
CA ILE A 251 -14.21 -4.23 8.54
C ILE A 251 -14.92 -3.00 9.11
N MET A 252 -14.90 -1.89 8.38
CA MET A 252 -15.37 -0.59 8.85
C MET A 252 -16.79 -0.22 8.40
N GLY A 253 -17.34 -0.91 7.41
CA GLY A 253 -18.50 -0.47 6.64
C GLY A 253 -18.12 0.61 5.64
N SER A 254 -17.71 1.78 6.13
CA SER A 254 -17.25 2.91 5.31
C SER A 254 -16.00 3.57 5.89
N LEU A 255 -15.22 4.24 5.04
CA LEU A 255 -14.00 4.90 5.48
C LEU A 255 -14.30 6.27 6.11
N PRO A 256 -13.75 6.60 7.31
CA PRO A 256 -14.07 7.85 8.01
C PRO A 256 -13.78 9.14 7.22
N ASN A 257 -12.85 9.09 6.27
CA ASN A 257 -12.46 10.20 5.42
C ASN A 257 -13.13 10.17 4.03
N LYS A 258 -14.15 9.32 3.83
CA LYS A 258 -14.86 9.15 2.55
C LYS A 258 -13.92 8.79 1.39
N CYS A 259 -12.84 8.08 1.68
CA CYS A 259 -11.87 7.67 0.67
C CYS A 259 -12.43 6.63 -0.29
N ASP A 260 -13.31 5.78 0.20
CA ASP A 260 -14.16 4.85 -0.55
C ASP A 260 -15.03 5.59 -1.57
N SER A 261 -15.88 6.52 -1.13
CA SER A 261 -16.80 7.21 -2.05
C SER A 261 -16.08 8.07 -3.10
N ARG A 262 -14.97 8.72 -2.73
CA ARG A 262 -14.13 9.47 -3.69
C ARG A 262 -13.47 8.55 -4.71
N PHE A 263 -13.09 7.34 -4.30
CA PHE A 263 -12.53 6.36 -5.22
C PHE A 263 -13.59 5.89 -6.23
N ASP A 264 -14.81 5.63 -5.79
CA ASP A 264 -15.93 5.26 -6.68
C ASP A 264 -16.23 6.38 -7.70
N GLU A 265 -16.27 7.64 -7.25
CA GLU A 265 -16.42 8.79 -8.14
C GLU A 265 -15.31 8.86 -9.19
N LEU A 266 -14.06 8.63 -8.77
CA LEU A 266 -12.92 8.62 -9.67
C LEU A 266 -13.05 7.52 -10.73
N LEU A 267 -13.48 6.32 -10.36
CA LEU A 267 -13.68 5.21 -11.28
C LEU A 267 -14.69 5.54 -12.39
N LEU A 268 -15.76 6.27 -12.04
CA LEU A 268 -16.76 6.72 -13.02
C LEU A 268 -16.20 7.74 -14.03
N LYS A 269 -15.16 8.49 -13.65
CA LYS A 269 -14.50 9.50 -14.50
C LYS A 269 -13.39 8.95 -15.39
N LEU A 270 -12.78 7.82 -15.01
CA LEU A 270 -11.67 7.24 -15.77
C LEU A 270 -12.00 6.98 -17.26
N PRO A 271 -13.18 6.44 -17.64
CA PRO A 271 -13.54 6.25 -19.04
C PRO A 271 -13.58 7.56 -19.83
N ASP A 272 -14.12 8.63 -19.23
CA ASP A 272 -14.19 9.95 -19.86
C ASP A 272 -12.80 10.49 -20.17
N VAL A 273 -11.92 10.46 -19.17
CA VAL A 273 -10.52 10.90 -19.34
C VAL A 273 -9.80 10.04 -20.38
N SER A 274 -10.01 8.72 -20.41
CA SER A 274 -9.39 7.87 -21.45
C SER A 274 -9.87 8.21 -22.87
N ARG A 275 -11.15 8.57 -23.03
CA ARG A 275 -11.73 8.98 -24.33
C ARG A 275 -11.14 10.29 -24.84
N GLU A 276 -10.83 11.25 -23.96
CA GLU A 276 -10.16 12.50 -24.33
C GLU A 276 -8.78 12.26 -24.97
N TYR A 277 -8.16 11.11 -24.69
CA TYR A 277 -6.89 10.68 -25.26
C TYR A 277 -7.03 9.65 -26.39
N GLY A 278 -8.25 9.27 -26.79
CA GLY A 278 -8.48 8.27 -27.84
C GLY A 278 -8.03 6.86 -27.45
N VAL A 279 -7.87 6.57 -26.15
CA VAL A 279 -7.40 5.28 -25.66
C VAL A 279 -8.57 4.46 -25.12
N LYS A 280 -8.61 3.16 -25.45
CA LYS A 280 -9.57 2.23 -24.86
C LYS A 280 -9.07 1.77 -23.49
N LEU A 281 -9.83 2.10 -22.44
CA LEU A 281 -9.55 1.63 -21.08
C LEU A 281 -10.37 0.37 -20.76
N THR A 282 -9.73 -0.62 -20.14
CA THR A 282 -10.38 -1.82 -19.59
C THR A 282 -9.95 -1.95 -18.13
N LEU A 283 -10.89 -1.76 -17.19
CA LEU A 283 -10.65 -1.79 -15.75
C LEU A 283 -10.78 -3.22 -15.20
#